data_AF-A0A2N1PW24-F1
#
_entry.id   AF-A0A2N1PW24-F1
#
_cell.length_a   1.000
_cell.length_b   1.000
_cell.length_c   1.000
_cell.angle_alpha   90.00
_cell.angle_beta   90.00
_cell.angle_gamma   90.00
#
_symmetry.space_group_name_H-M   'P 1'
#
loop_
_entity.id
_entity.type
_entity.pdbx_description
1 polymer ?
#
loop_
_entity_poly.entity_id
_entity_poly.type
_entity_poly.pdbx_seq_one_letter_code
_entity_poly.pdbx_strand_id
1 'polypeptide(L)'
;MKKLYVKEIDSTNRYLKSHYDILDHMTWLSTDYQLKGKGTKDRLWFGNEDSLMCSLLLKEDIKKDTVHLIPLLSAQVLHKVLSKYSD
;
A
#
# COMPACT_ATOMS: atom_id res chain seq x y z
N MET A 1 -1.77 14.78 -0.49
CA MET A 1 -1.94 13.36 -0.15
C MET A 1 -3.11 13.22 0.81
N LYS A 2 -4.21 12.60 0.37
CA LYS A 2 -5.38 12.33 1.22
C LYS A 2 -5.11 11.06 2.04
N LYS A 3 -5.38 11.08 3.35
CA LYS A 3 -5.18 9.92 4.23
C LYS A 3 -6.54 9.39 4.68
N LEU A 4 -6.80 8.13 4.37
CA LEU A 4 -7.95 7.38 4.81
C LEU A 4 -7.51 6.35 5.83
N TYR A 5 -8.32 6.17 6.86
CA TYR A 5 -8.12 5.16 7.88
C TYR A 5 -9.44 4.41 8.10
N VAL A 6 -9.35 3.10 8.17
CA VAL A 6 -10.46 2.21 8.48
C VAL A 6 -9.96 1.21 9.50
N LYS A 7 -10.71 0.93 10.56
CA LYS A 7 -10.26 -0.03 11.59
C LYS A 7 -10.02 -1.42 10.99
N GLU A 8 -10.98 -1.89 10.20
CA GLU A 8 -10.97 -3.22 9.59
C GLU A 8 -11.52 -3.16 8.16
N ILE A 9 -10.86 -3.86 7.24
CA ILE A 9 -11.28 -3.91 5.84
C ILE A 9 -10.94 -5.26 5.19
N ASP A 10 -11.60 -5.63 4.09
CA ASP A 10 -11.21 -6.81 3.30
C ASP A 10 -9.74 -6.71 2.85
N SER A 11 -9.39 -5.66 2.11
CA SER A 11 -8.02 -5.35 1.69
C SER A 11 -7.93 -3.89 1.27
N THR A 12 -6.92 -3.18 1.80
CA THR A 12 -6.58 -1.81 1.45
C THR A 12 -6.35 -1.66 -0.07
N ASN A 13 -5.55 -2.55 -0.66
CA ASN A 13 -5.26 -2.56 -2.09
C ASN A 13 -6.51 -2.81 -2.94
N ARG A 14 -7.38 -3.74 -2.53
CA ARG A 14 -8.65 -3.99 -3.24
C ARG A 14 -9.55 -2.77 -3.20
N TYR A 15 -9.69 -2.15 -2.02
CA TYR A 15 -10.52 -0.96 -1.86
C TYR A 15 -10.06 0.18 -2.77
N LEU A 16 -8.75 0.49 -2.78
CA LEU A 16 -8.22 1.56 -3.63
C LEU A 16 -8.43 1.25 -5.12
N LYS A 17 -8.24 -0.01 -5.55
CA LYS A 17 -8.50 -0.42 -6.94
C LYS A 17 -9.97 -0.34 -7.32
N SER A 18 -10.89 -0.65 -6.41
CA SER A 18 -12.34 -0.60 -6.67
C SER A 18 -12.91 0.82 -6.71
N HIS A 19 -12.22 1.80 -6.15
CA HIS A 19 -12.67 3.19 -6.05
C HIS A 19 -11.67 4.17 -6.70
N TYR A 20 -10.77 3.68 -7.55
CA TYR A 20 -9.66 4.48 -8.09
C TYR A 20 -10.12 5.68 -8.92
N ASP A 21 -11.32 5.58 -9.50
CA ASP A 21 -11.98 6.59 -10.32
C ASP A 21 -12.38 7.82 -9.50
N ILE A 22 -12.99 7.60 -8.33
CA ILE A 22 -13.45 8.66 -7.42
C ILE A 22 -12.39 9.13 -6.43
N LEU A 23 -11.33 8.36 -6.22
CA LEU A 23 -10.25 8.70 -5.28
C LEU A 23 -9.16 9.56 -5.95
N ASP A 24 -8.61 10.48 -5.17
CA ASP A 24 -7.56 11.39 -5.60
C ASP A 24 -6.23 10.65 -5.80
N HIS A 25 -5.38 11.17 -6.70
CA HIS A 25 -3.99 10.74 -6.78
C HIS A 25 -3.31 10.91 -5.40
N MET A 26 -2.41 9.98 -5.04
CA MET A 26 -1.76 9.94 -3.73
C MET A 26 -2.77 9.82 -2.59
N THR A 27 -3.85 9.05 -2.79
CA THR A 27 -4.68 8.62 -1.66
C THR A 27 -3.96 7.49 -0.93
N TRP A 28 -3.67 7.70 0.35
CA TRP A 28 -3.17 6.72 1.29
C TRP A 28 -4.34 6.08 2.03
N LEU A 29 -4.37 4.76 2.11
CA LEU A 29 -5.31 4.02 2.94
C LEU A 29 -4.54 3.09 3.87
N SER A 30 -4.78 3.21 5.18
CA SER A 30 -4.27 2.30 6.20
C SER A 30 -5.39 1.69 7.04
N THR A 31 -5.08 0.55 7.66
CA THR A 31 -6.01 -0.22 8.50
C THR A 31 -5.27 -0.92 9.63
N ASP A 32 -5.96 -1.26 10.71
CA ASP A 32 -5.40 -2.14 11.74
C ASP A 32 -5.43 -3.60 11.25
N TYR A 33 -6.56 -4.03 10.66
CA TYR A 33 -6.74 -5.40 10.22
C TYR A 33 -7.25 -5.54 8.78
N GLN A 34 -6.66 -6.48 8.03
CA GLN A 34 -7.18 -6.93 6.74
C GLN A 34 -7.77 -8.35 6.85
N LEU A 35 -9.08 -8.48 6.62
CA LEU A 35 -9.78 -9.78 6.65
C LEU A 35 -9.35 -10.72 5.51
N LYS A 36 -9.00 -10.15 4.36
CA LYS A 36 -8.64 -10.86 3.12
C LYS A 36 -7.39 -10.24 2.51
N GLY A 37 -6.41 -9.92 3.34
CA GLY A 37 -5.10 -9.42 2.92
C GLY A 37 -4.46 -10.38 1.91
N LYS A 38 -3.92 -9.85 0.81
CA LYS A 38 -3.30 -10.62 -0.26
C LYS A 38 -1.85 -10.21 -0.50
N GLY A 39 -0.96 -11.19 -0.47
CA GLY A 39 0.40 -11.10 -1.00
C GLY A 39 0.45 -11.49 -2.49
N THR A 40 1.65 -11.83 -2.96
CA THR A 40 1.85 -12.29 -4.34
C THR A 40 1.28 -13.70 -4.55
N LYS A 41 0.85 -13.99 -5.78
CA LYS A 41 0.31 -15.32 -6.18
C LYS A 41 -0.83 -15.81 -5.25
N ASP A 42 -1.75 -14.91 -4.91
CA ASP A 42 -2.92 -15.16 -4.06
C ASP A 42 -2.65 -15.68 -2.64
N ARG A 43 -1.40 -15.57 -2.16
CA ARG A 43 -1.07 -15.87 -0.77
C ARG A 43 -1.80 -14.92 0.17
N LEU A 44 -2.21 -15.42 1.32
CA LEU A 44 -2.77 -14.58 2.37
C LEU A 44 -1.66 -13.76 3.04
N TRP A 45 -1.97 -12.51 3.35
CA TRP A 45 -1.07 -11.60 4.08
C TRP A 45 -1.74 -11.19 5.39
N PHE A 46 -1.15 -11.64 6.49
CA PHE A 46 -1.65 -11.40 7.84
C PHE A 46 -0.87 -10.25 8.48
N GLY A 47 -1.58 -9.41 9.24
CA GLY A 47 -1.02 -8.37 10.08
C GLY A 47 -1.85 -8.26 11.36
N ASN A 48 -1.28 -7.64 12.38
CA ASN A 48 -1.91 -7.35 13.67
C ASN A 48 -1.94 -5.82 13.92
N GLU A 49 -2.40 -5.39 15.10
CA GLU A 49 -2.43 -3.97 15.47
C GLU A 49 -1.06 -3.26 15.45
N ASP A 50 0.03 -4.02 15.59
CA ASP A 50 1.41 -3.50 15.52
C ASP A 50 1.94 -3.42 14.07
N SER A 51 1.22 -3.99 13.11
CA SER A 51 1.62 -4.04 11.71
C SER A 51 1.14 -2.80 10.95
N LEU A 52 2.03 -2.16 10.20
CA LEU A 52 1.63 -1.11 9.25
C LEU A 52 0.99 -1.73 8.00
N MET A 53 -0.34 -1.79 7.98
CA MET A 53 -1.12 -2.32 6.85
C MET A 53 -1.69 -1.18 6.00
N CYS A 54 -1.09 -0.92 4.84
CA CYS A 54 -1.45 0.22 4.01
C CYS A 54 -1.32 0.00 2.50
N SER A 55 -1.95 0.87 1.73
CA SER A 55 -1.78 1.00 0.28
C SER A 55 -1.80 2.47 -0.15
N LEU A 56 -1.13 2.78 -1.26
CA LEU A 56 -1.07 4.13 -1.85
C LEU A 56 -1.57 4.07 -3.30
N LEU A 57 -2.48 4.98 -3.68
CA LEU A 57 -3.02 5.08 -5.03
C LEU A 57 -2.16 6.01 -5.90
N LEU A 58 -1.54 5.45 -6.94
CA LEU A 58 -0.83 6.19 -7.97
C LEU A 58 -1.67 6.22 -9.26
N LYS A 59 -1.96 7.42 -9.79
CA LYS A 59 -2.81 7.67 -10.98
C LYS A 59 -2.08 8.42 -12.08
N GLU A 60 -0.96 9.06 -11.75
CA GLU A 60 -0.14 9.81 -12.73
C GLU A 60 0.38 8.91 -13.84
N ASP A 61 0.76 9.52 -14.98
CA ASP A 61 1.30 8.87 -16.18
C ASP A 61 2.64 8.17 -15.90
N ILE A 62 2.57 7.06 -15.16
CA ILE A 62 3.67 6.14 -14.98
C ILE A 62 3.91 5.52 -16.35
N LYS A 63 5.01 5.94 -16.98
CA LYS A 63 5.46 5.36 -18.25
C LYS A 63 5.57 3.86 -18.07
N LYS A 64 4.97 3.10 -19.00
CA LYS A 64 5.00 1.64 -18.99
C LYS A 64 6.43 1.11 -18.88
N ASP A 65 7.37 1.77 -19.54
CA ASP A 65 8.78 1.38 -19.54
C ASP A 65 9.45 1.56 -18.18
N THR A 66 8.91 2.39 -17.27
CA THR A 66 9.48 2.64 -15.95
C THR A 66 8.68 2.03 -14.80
N VAL A 67 7.50 1.47 -15.05
CA VAL A 67 6.63 0.91 -13.98
C VAL A 67 7.34 -0.18 -13.16
N HIS A 68 8.24 -0.92 -13.78
CA HIS A 68 9.02 -1.98 -13.14
C HIS A 68 10.03 -1.44 -12.09
N LEU A 69 10.35 -0.15 -12.14
CA LEU A 69 11.23 0.50 -11.16
C LEU A 69 10.50 0.84 -9.85
N ILE A 70 9.17 0.94 -9.86
CA ILE A 70 8.40 1.34 -8.68
C ILE A 70 8.64 0.40 -7.49
N PRO A 71 8.58 -0.94 -7.63
CA PRO A 71 8.90 -1.84 -6.53
C PRO A 71 10.33 -1.68 -6.00
N LEU A 72 11.31 -1.45 -6.88
CA LEU A 72 12.72 -1.28 -6.51
C LEU A 72 12.92 0.00 -5.69
N LEU A 73 12.38 1.13 -6.18
CA LEU A 73 12.43 2.41 -5.48
C LEU A 73 11.70 2.33 -4.13
N SER A 74 10.56 1.65 -4.09
CA SER A 74 9.78 1.46 -2.87
C SER A 74 10.58 0.68 -1.83
N ALA A 75 11.24 -0.41 -2.23
CA ALA A 75 12.10 -1.21 -1.37
C ALA A 75 13.32 -0.41 -0.88
N GLN A 76 13.98 0.34 -1.75
CA GLN A 76 15.14 1.17 -1.39
C GLN A 76 14.77 2.26 -0.39
N VAL A 77 13.66 2.97 -0.61
CA VAL A 77 13.18 4.01 0.30
C VAL A 77 12.77 3.39 1.64
N LEU A 78 12.03 2.27 1.62
CA LEU A 78 11.61 1.60 2.84
C LEU A 78 12.81 1.13 3.66
N HIS A 79 13.79 0.47 3.04
CA HIS A 79 15.05 0.10 3.69
C HIS A 79 15.75 1.31 4.28
N LYS A 80 16.00 2.37 3.49
CA LYS A 80 16.66 3.58 3.95
C LYS A 80 15.94 4.23 5.14
N VAL A 81 14.61 4.22 5.17
CA VAL A 81 13.82 4.78 6.27
C VAL A 81 13.93 3.88 7.50
N LEU A 82 13.69 2.58 7.35
CA LEU A 82 13.71 1.63 8.47
C LEU A 82 15.10 1.47 9.09
N SER A 83 16.18 1.54 8.30
CA SER A 83 17.57 1.50 8.82
C SER A 83 17.93 2.65 9.74
N LYS A 84 17.17 3.76 9.74
CA LYS A 84 17.35 4.84 10.72
C LYS A 84 16.84 4.48 12.11
N TYR A 85 16.07 3.39 12.20
CA TYR A 85 15.41 2.91 13.41
C TYR A 85 15.80 1.47 13.73
N SER A 86 16.75 0.87 12.99
CA SER A 86 17.39 -0.38 13.38
C SER A 86 18.62 -0.04 14.21
N ASP A 87 18.64 -0.47 15.47
CA ASP A 87 19.85 -0.45 16.30
C ASP A 87 20.98 -1.33 15.70
#